data_AF-A0A1H2UHC4-F1
#
_entry.id   AF-A0A1H2UHC4-F1
#
_cell.length_a   1.000
_cell.length_b   1.000
_cell.length_c   1.000
_cell.angle_alpha   90.00
_cell.angle_beta   90.00
_cell.angle_gamma   90.00
#
_symmetry.space_group_name_H-M   'P 1'
#
loop_
_entity.id
_entity.type
_entity.pdbx_description
1 polymer ?
#
loop_
_entity_poly.entity_id
_entity_poly.type
_entity_poly.pdbx_seq_one_letter_code
_entity_poly.pdbx_strand_id
1 'polypeptide(L)'
;MTNYIYLPNADGSTYRYELTQTESLPAPSKNEFTSRVAYSAVHVTADPFGSSDPVRRPAIDWDKTMEYRHYLWSLGLSVAEAMDTAQRGMGLVWEDAKELITRSVREAKSVGGNIASGAGTDHLEPGPDVTIDDVVQAYEEQCSFVERAGSKIIMMASRALARAASTAEDYEYVYGKILGQVKEPVILHWLGDMFDPNLAGYWGSDDVDEAMEVCLRVLHTHADKIEGIKISLLDDQKEIEMRRRLPESVRMYTGDDFNYPSLIEGDEQGYSHALLGIFDAIAPAAASALKELDAGNMKKYHEIMDPTVPLARHIFQHPTFAYKTGVVFLAYLNGHQPHFRMIAGAESARSIFHFSELFRLADEARVFRDPELAAARMKPVLELAGLQAKEVYK
;
A
#
# COMPACT_ATOMS: atom_id res chain seq x y z
N MET A 1 -29.47 -1.48 19.95
CA MET A 1 -28.83 -2.10 18.78
C MET A 1 -27.85 -3.14 19.28
N THR A 2 -27.62 -4.21 18.52
CA THR A 2 -26.87 -5.37 19.01
C THR A 2 -25.38 -5.06 19.00
N ASN A 3 -24.78 -4.79 20.16
CA ASN A 3 -23.33 -4.51 20.33
C ASN A 3 -22.45 -5.77 20.25
N TYR A 4 -22.91 -6.79 19.52
CA TYR A 4 -22.19 -8.05 19.39
C TYR A 4 -22.46 -8.73 18.04
N ILE A 5 -21.51 -9.58 17.65
CA ILE A 5 -21.57 -10.42 16.45
C ILE A 5 -21.01 -11.81 16.80
N TYR A 6 -21.52 -12.86 16.15
CA TYR A 6 -20.95 -14.19 16.28
C TYR A 6 -19.86 -14.37 15.23
N LEU A 7 -18.64 -14.66 15.66
CA LEU A 7 -17.50 -14.87 14.79
C LEU A 7 -17.04 -16.34 14.88
N PRO A 8 -16.56 -16.93 13.77
CA PRO A 8 -15.97 -18.26 13.77
C PRO A 8 -14.57 -18.24 14.38
N ASN A 9 -14.25 -19.29 15.12
CA ASN A 9 -12.91 -19.68 15.50
C ASN A 9 -12.27 -20.52 14.40
N ALA A 10 -10.94 -20.65 14.42
CA ALA A 10 -10.19 -21.48 13.49
C ALA A 10 -10.57 -22.98 13.54
N ASP A 11 -11.16 -23.44 14.65
CA ASP A 11 -11.67 -24.81 14.81
C ASP A 11 -13.10 -25.01 14.26
N GLY A 12 -13.69 -23.97 13.66
CA GLY A 12 -15.05 -23.98 13.11
C GLY A 12 -16.16 -23.72 14.14
N SER A 13 -15.85 -23.64 15.43
CA SER A 13 -16.82 -23.20 16.45
C SER A 13 -17.11 -21.69 16.31
N THR A 14 -18.20 -21.22 16.92
CA THR A 14 -18.53 -19.79 16.95
C THR A 14 -18.46 -19.24 18.36
N TYR A 15 -17.97 -18.02 18.52
CA TYR A 15 -18.02 -17.28 19.78
C TYR A 15 -18.74 -15.95 19.60
N ARG A 16 -19.30 -15.43 20.69
CA ARG A 16 -19.89 -14.09 20.71
C ARG A 16 -18.79 -13.08 20.95
N TYR A 17 -18.58 -12.17 20.00
CA TYR A 17 -17.70 -11.03 20.12
C TYR A 17 -18.52 -9.76 20.41
N GLU A 18 -18.17 -9.06 21.49
CA GLU A 18 -18.79 -7.77 21.83
C GLU A 18 -17.88 -6.64 21.34
N LEU A 19 -18.44 -5.71 20.57
CA LEU A 19 -17.65 -4.59 20.05
C LEU A 19 -17.25 -3.68 21.21
N THR A 20 -15.98 -3.33 21.25
CA THR A 20 -15.37 -2.44 22.23
C THR A 20 -15.33 -1.00 21.71
N GLN A 21 -15.25 -0.82 20.38
CA GLN A 21 -15.34 0.50 19.78
C GLN A 21 -16.78 0.98 19.76
N THR A 22 -17.04 2.06 20.51
CA THR A 22 -18.36 2.70 20.59
C THR A 22 -18.45 3.98 19.76
N GLU A 23 -17.31 4.61 19.46
CA GLU A 23 -17.22 5.87 18.72
C GLU A 23 -16.06 5.82 17.70
N SER A 24 -16.23 6.52 16.58
CA SER A 24 -15.16 6.72 15.60
C SER A 24 -14.04 7.59 16.17
N LEU A 25 -12.81 7.43 15.66
CA LEU A 25 -11.77 8.42 15.90
C LEU A 25 -12.23 9.80 15.40
N PRO A 26 -11.99 10.89 16.17
CA PRO A 26 -12.37 12.22 15.73
C PRO A 26 -11.68 12.55 14.41
N ALA A 27 -12.45 13.05 13.43
CA ALA A 27 -11.85 13.59 12.23
C ALA A 27 -10.93 14.76 12.63
N PRO A 28 -9.68 14.81 12.12
CA PRO A 28 -8.78 15.88 12.50
C PRO A 28 -9.27 17.24 12.00
N SER A 29 -9.06 18.29 12.82
CA SER A 29 -9.63 19.63 12.59
C SER A 29 -8.92 20.46 11.51
N LYS A 30 -7.73 20.05 11.07
CA LYS A 30 -6.95 20.64 9.98
C LYS A 30 -6.46 19.54 9.04
N ASN A 31 -6.42 19.79 7.74
CA ASN A 31 -6.09 18.77 6.73
C ASN A 31 -4.58 18.66 6.45
N GLU A 32 -3.73 18.99 7.40
CA GLU A 32 -2.28 19.05 7.18
C GLU A 32 -1.51 18.57 8.41
N PHE A 33 -0.44 17.81 8.17
CA PHE A 33 0.66 17.52 9.09
C PHE A 33 1.96 17.82 8.35
N THR A 34 3.02 18.13 9.08
CA THR A 34 4.21 18.83 8.57
C THR A 34 5.53 18.16 8.94
N SER A 35 5.58 17.40 10.04
CA SER A 35 6.80 16.71 10.48
C SER A 35 7.18 15.53 9.58
N ARG A 36 6.22 14.97 8.83
CA ARG A 36 6.43 13.85 7.91
C ARG A 36 5.70 14.07 6.59
N VAL A 37 6.32 13.66 5.49
CA VAL A 37 5.61 13.34 4.25
C VAL A 37 5.02 11.94 4.40
N ALA A 38 3.71 11.80 4.19
CA ALA A 38 3.03 10.50 4.27
C ALA A 38 2.16 10.26 3.04
N TYR A 39 2.49 9.21 2.32
CA TYR A 39 1.71 8.68 1.22
C TYR A 39 0.94 7.44 1.67
N SER A 40 -0.32 7.36 1.29
CA SER A 40 -1.08 6.11 1.28
C SER A 40 -0.97 5.47 -0.10
N ALA A 41 -0.44 4.25 -0.17
CA ALA A 41 -0.56 3.43 -1.38
C ALA A 41 -1.99 2.92 -1.46
N VAL A 42 -2.73 3.38 -2.47
CA VAL A 42 -4.19 3.31 -2.46
C VAL A 42 -4.74 2.16 -3.32
N HIS A 43 -5.79 1.49 -2.83
CA HIS A 43 -6.50 0.43 -3.55
C HIS A 43 -7.38 0.95 -4.69
N VAL A 44 -7.94 0.06 -5.48
CA VAL A 44 -8.96 0.37 -6.51
C VAL A 44 -10.27 -0.32 -6.20
N THR A 45 -11.39 0.30 -6.54
CA THR A 45 -12.72 -0.31 -6.39
C THR A 45 -13.12 -0.97 -7.70
N ALA A 46 -13.39 -2.27 -7.68
CA ALA A 46 -13.92 -2.97 -8.85
C ALA A 46 -15.36 -2.54 -9.16
N ASP A 47 -15.72 -2.47 -10.44
CA ASP A 47 -17.13 -2.42 -10.85
C ASP A 47 -17.65 -3.86 -10.95
N PRO A 48 -18.55 -4.30 -10.04
CA PRO A 48 -19.03 -5.67 -9.99
C PRO A 48 -19.97 -6.03 -11.16
N PHE A 49 -20.44 -5.03 -11.92
CA PHE A 49 -21.35 -5.22 -13.06
C PHE A 49 -20.70 -4.85 -14.40
N GLY A 50 -19.49 -4.29 -14.37
CA GLY A 50 -18.80 -3.78 -15.56
C GLY A 50 -18.13 -4.84 -16.44
N SER A 51 -18.01 -6.08 -15.96
CA SER A 51 -17.38 -7.17 -16.74
C SER A 51 -18.03 -8.53 -16.48
N SER A 52 -18.15 -9.33 -17.54
CA SER A 52 -18.53 -10.75 -17.46
C SER A 52 -17.34 -11.67 -17.14
N ASP A 53 -16.11 -11.14 -17.13
CA ASP A 53 -14.87 -11.86 -16.84
C ASP A 53 -14.02 -11.04 -15.86
N PRO A 54 -14.41 -11.01 -14.57
CA PRO A 54 -13.76 -10.17 -13.56
C PRO A 54 -12.32 -10.60 -13.24
N VAL A 55 -11.91 -11.80 -13.66
CA VAL A 55 -10.56 -12.32 -13.43
C VAL A 55 -9.58 -11.80 -14.48
N ARG A 56 -9.94 -11.88 -15.77
CA ARG A 56 -9.01 -11.52 -16.86
C ARG A 56 -9.22 -10.14 -17.43
N ARG A 57 -10.43 -9.60 -17.29
CA ARG A 57 -10.82 -8.27 -17.78
C ARG A 57 -11.64 -7.56 -16.71
N PRO A 58 -11.06 -7.27 -15.55
CA PRO A 58 -11.77 -6.57 -14.50
C PRO A 58 -12.22 -5.19 -14.99
N ALA A 59 -13.35 -4.72 -14.46
CA ALA A 59 -13.80 -3.34 -14.62
C ALA A 59 -13.55 -2.58 -13.31
N ILE A 60 -13.25 -1.29 -13.41
CA ILE A 60 -13.03 -0.40 -12.26
C ILE A 60 -14.20 0.57 -12.14
N ASP A 61 -14.73 0.69 -10.92
CA ASP A 61 -15.64 1.76 -10.55
C ASP A 61 -14.80 3.01 -10.31
N TRP A 62 -14.71 3.85 -11.35
CA TRP A 62 -13.89 5.05 -11.31
C TRP A 62 -14.37 6.07 -10.29
N ASP A 63 -15.69 6.18 -10.08
CA ASP A 63 -16.25 7.18 -9.17
C ASP A 63 -15.90 6.81 -7.72
N LYS A 64 -16.13 5.55 -7.30
CA LYS A 64 -15.72 5.08 -5.97
C LYS A 64 -14.22 5.07 -5.76
N THR A 65 -13.48 4.71 -6.80
CA THR A 65 -12.02 4.78 -6.79
C THR A 65 -11.57 6.22 -6.52
N MET A 66 -12.11 7.23 -7.21
CA MET A 66 -11.75 8.65 -6.99
C MET A 66 -12.28 9.21 -5.66
N GLU A 67 -13.51 8.87 -5.24
CA GLU A 67 -14.07 9.28 -3.94
C GLU A 67 -13.12 8.92 -2.78
N TYR A 68 -12.47 7.76 -2.86
CA TYR A 68 -11.52 7.34 -1.84
C TYR A 68 -10.21 8.14 -1.86
N ARG A 69 -9.70 8.56 -3.04
CA ARG A 69 -8.53 9.47 -3.11
C ARG A 69 -8.88 10.83 -2.48
N HIS A 70 -10.05 11.38 -2.80
CA HIS A 70 -10.56 12.61 -2.19
C HIS A 70 -10.65 12.50 -0.66
N TYR A 71 -11.07 11.34 -0.15
CA TYR A 71 -11.06 11.07 1.28
C TYR A 71 -9.64 11.12 1.87
N LEU A 72 -8.66 10.47 1.25
CA LEU A 72 -7.26 10.50 1.73
C LEU A 72 -6.69 11.93 1.73
N TRP A 73 -6.89 12.70 0.65
CA TRP A 73 -6.47 14.10 0.60
C TRP A 73 -7.18 14.96 1.64
N SER A 74 -8.46 14.70 1.92
CA SER A 74 -9.19 15.42 2.98
C SER A 74 -8.61 15.19 4.38
N LEU A 75 -7.88 14.10 4.59
CA LEU A 75 -7.20 13.82 5.87
C LEU A 75 -5.80 14.45 5.94
N GLY A 76 -5.26 14.90 4.79
CA GLY A 76 -3.92 15.44 4.61
C GLY A 76 -2.89 14.44 4.09
N LEU A 77 -3.30 13.22 3.78
CA LEU A 77 -2.41 12.20 3.22
C LEU A 77 -2.18 12.48 1.73
N SER A 78 -0.96 12.23 1.28
CA SER A 78 -0.66 12.15 -0.15
C SER A 78 -1.09 10.79 -0.70
N VAL A 79 -1.33 10.71 -2.01
CA VAL A 79 -1.70 9.46 -2.69
C VAL A 79 -0.51 8.90 -3.45
N ALA A 80 -0.16 7.65 -3.20
CA ALA A 80 0.74 6.87 -4.05
C ALA A 80 -0.11 5.97 -4.98
N GLU A 81 -0.25 6.41 -6.23
CA GLU A 81 -1.21 5.88 -7.19
C GLU A 81 -0.62 4.75 -8.04
N ALA A 82 -1.49 3.81 -8.44
CA ALA A 82 -1.15 2.67 -9.31
C ALA A 82 0.06 1.85 -8.80
N MET A 83 0.19 1.75 -7.48
CA MET A 83 1.20 0.95 -6.77
C MET A 83 0.72 -0.49 -6.55
N ASP A 84 1.53 -1.31 -5.87
CA ASP A 84 1.16 -2.70 -5.55
C ASP A 84 -0.20 -2.81 -4.83
N THR A 85 -0.56 -1.88 -3.94
CA THR A 85 -1.88 -1.87 -3.26
C THR A 85 -3.07 -1.69 -4.22
N ALA A 86 -2.86 -1.03 -5.36
CA ALA A 86 -3.83 -0.96 -6.46
C ALA A 86 -3.90 -2.25 -7.30
N GLN A 87 -3.24 -3.32 -6.84
CA GLN A 87 -3.05 -4.61 -7.53
C GLN A 87 -2.24 -4.51 -8.83
N ARG A 88 -1.31 -3.53 -8.93
CA ARG A 88 -0.42 -3.38 -10.08
C ARG A 88 0.45 -4.63 -10.27
N GLY A 89 0.44 -5.19 -11.48
CA GLY A 89 1.13 -6.46 -11.79
C GLY A 89 0.45 -7.72 -11.24
N MET A 90 -0.69 -7.60 -10.54
CA MET A 90 -1.50 -8.71 -10.01
C MET A 90 -3.01 -8.46 -10.20
N GLY A 91 -3.39 -7.84 -11.32
CA GLY A 91 -4.78 -7.58 -11.68
C GLY A 91 -4.99 -6.26 -12.41
N LEU A 92 -4.32 -5.20 -11.97
CA LEU A 92 -4.34 -3.91 -12.66
C LEU A 92 -3.26 -3.92 -13.75
N VAL A 93 -3.69 -3.99 -15.01
CA VAL A 93 -2.81 -3.94 -16.18
C VAL A 93 -2.38 -2.51 -16.50
N TRP A 94 -1.31 -2.35 -17.27
CA TRP A 94 -0.76 -1.03 -17.60
C TRP A 94 -1.78 -0.08 -18.26
N GLU A 95 -2.64 -0.58 -19.15
CA GLU A 95 -3.68 0.25 -19.78
C GLU A 95 -4.65 0.87 -18.76
N ASP A 96 -5.12 0.08 -17.80
CA ASP A 96 -6.01 0.58 -16.74
C ASP A 96 -5.27 1.49 -15.75
N ALA A 97 -3.98 1.20 -15.48
CA ALA A 97 -3.14 2.07 -14.67
C ALA A 97 -2.92 3.45 -15.31
N LYS A 98 -2.78 3.54 -16.64
CA LYS A 98 -2.72 4.82 -17.36
C LYS A 98 -3.97 5.66 -17.15
N GLU A 99 -5.15 5.04 -17.25
CA GLU A 99 -6.43 5.72 -17.01
C GLU A 99 -6.57 6.14 -15.55
N LEU A 100 -6.20 5.25 -14.61
CA LEU A 100 -6.20 5.53 -13.17
C LEU A 100 -5.32 6.75 -12.84
N ILE A 101 -4.07 6.76 -13.31
CA ILE A 101 -3.13 7.87 -13.09
C ILE A 101 -3.68 9.17 -13.69
N THR A 102 -4.21 9.13 -14.92
CA THR A 102 -4.75 10.30 -15.60
C THR A 102 -5.91 10.92 -14.82
N ARG A 103 -6.85 10.09 -14.33
CA ARG A 103 -7.97 10.54 -13.51
C ARG A 103 -7.49 11.10 -12.18
N SER A 104 -6.68 10.34 -11.44
CA SER A 104 -6.22 10.74 -10.11
C SER A 104 -5.41 12.04 -10.14
N VAL A 105 -4.57 12.28 -11.15
CA VAL A 105 -3.85 13.56 -11.27
C VAL A 105 -4.80 14.73 -11.52
N ARG A 106 -5.84 14.54 -12.34
CA ARG A 106 -6.86 15.58 -12.56
C ARG A 106 -7.61 15.89 -11.26
N GLU A 107 -8.04 14.87 -10.54
CA GLU A 107 -8.74 15.02 -9.26
C GLU A 107 -7.82 15.67 -8.20
N ALA A 108 -6.56 15.24 -8.10
CA ALA A 108 -5.57 15.83 -7.20
C ALA A 108 -5.42 17.35 -7.44
N LYS A 109 -5.26 17.77 -8.69
CA LYS A 109 -5.18 19.19 -9.06
C LYS A 109 -6.43 19.98 -8.66
N SER A 110 -7.62 19.36 -8.71
CA SER A 110 -8.87 20.04 -8.40
C SER A 110 -9.02 20.41 -6.91
N VAL A 111 -8.34 19.68 -6.02
CA VAL A 111 -8.39 19.89 -4.56
C VAL A 111 -7.04 20.28 -3.95
N GLY A 112 -6.00 20.47 -4.78
CA GLY A 112 -4.63 20.70 -4.30
C GLY A 112 -4.00 19.50 -3.60
N GLY A 113 -4.47 18.28 -3.92
CA GLY A 113 -3.96 17.03 -3.36
C GLY A 113 -2.57 16.67 -3.92
N ASN A 114 -1.74 16.08 -3.07
CA ASN A 114 -0.42 15.56 -3.47
C ASN A 114 -0.54 14.14 -4.02
N ILE A 115 0.18 13.86 -5.11
CA ILE A 115 0.18 12.57 -5.79
C ILE A 115 1.57 12.21 -6.34
N ALA A 116 1.92 10.94 -6.21
CA ALA A 116 3.02 10.30 -6.92
C ALA A 116 2.52 8.96 -7.49
N SER A 117 2.99 8.56 -8.67
CA SER A 117 2.43 7.43 -9.41
C SER A 117 3.49 6.41 -9.79
N GLY A 118 3.14 5.13 -9.68
CA GLY A 118 4.02 4.02 -10.02
C GLY A 118 4.32 3.92 -11.52
N ALA A 119 5.61 3.96 -11.86
CA ALA A 119 6.14 3.62 -13.18
C ALA A 119 7.11 2.44 -13.05
N GLY A 120 6.87 1.39 -13.82
CA GLY A 120 7.67 0.18 -13.84
C GLY A 120 7.77 -0.37 -15.25
N THR A 121 7.65 -1.69 -15.37
CA THR A 121 7.82 -2.43 -16.63
C THR A 121 6.77 -3.54 -16.78
N ASP A 122 5.64 -3.42 -16.10
CA ASP A 122 4.62 -4.48 -15.97
C ASP A 122 3.85 -4.79 -17.27
N HIS A 123 4.08 -4.04 -18.35
CA HIS A 123 3.60 -4.35 -19.69
C HIS A 123 4.58 -5.20 -20.50
N LEU A 124 5.84 -5.35 -20.03
CA LEU A 124 6.87 -6.19 -20.62
C LEU A 124 6.89 -7.53 -19.89
N GLU A 125 6.43 -8.59 -20.56
CA GLU A 125 6.44 -9.93 -20.00
C GLU A 125 7.89 -10.43 -19.84
N PRO A 126 8.31 -10.87 -18.64
CA PRO A 126 9.65 -11.42 -18.45
C PRO A 126 9.87 -12.68 -19.29
N GLY A 127 11.02 -12.78 -19.96
CA GLY A 127 11.32 -13.91 -20.84
C GLY A 127 12.81 -14.07 -21.11
N PRO A 128 13.24 -15.21 -21.68
CA PRO A 128 14.65 -15.50 -21.96
C PRO A 128 15.24 -14.58 -23.04
N ASP A 129 14.40 -14.00 -23.89
CA ASP A 129 14.81 -13.12 -25.00
C ASP A 129 14.72 -11.62 -24.63
N VAL A 130 14.27 -11.30 -23.42
CA VAL A 130 14.19 -9.91 -22.95
C VAL A 130 15.58 -9.39 -22.64
N THR A 131 15.95 -8.28 -23.27
CA THR A 131 17.25 -7.64 -23.08
C THR A 131 17.18 -6.49 -22.08
N ILE A 132 18.35 -6.05 -21.60
CA ILE A 132 18.47 -4.84 -20.77
C ILE A 132 17.91 -3.61 -21.49
N ASP A 133 18.11 -3.49 -22.81
CA ASP A 133 17.58 -2.35 -23.58
C ASP A 133 16.05 -2.39 -23.71
N ASP A 134 15.42 -3.57 -23.75
CA ASP A 134 13.95 -3.70 -23.71
C ASP A 134 13.40 -3.23 -22.36
N VAL A 135 14.09 -3.55 -21.25
CA VAL A 135 13.74 -3.08 -19.91
C VAL A 135 13.85 -1.55 -19.81
N VAL A 136 14.92 -0.96 -20.35
CA VAL A 136 15.08 0.50 -20.39
C VAL A 136 13.94 1.15 -21.17
N GLN A 137 13.62 0.65 -22.36
CA GLN A 137 12.51 1.16 -23.18
C GLN A 137 11.16 1.06 -22.45
N ALA A 138 10.92 -0.03 -21.73
CA ALA A 138 9.71 -0.19 -20.94
C ALA A 138 9.60 0.85 -19.81
N TYR A 139 10.69 1.11 -19.08
CA TYR A 139 10.71 2.18 -18.09
C TYR A 139 10.52 3.57 -18.74
N GLU A 140 11.19 3.84 -19.86
CA GLU A 140 11.05 5.11 -20.59
C GLU A 140 9.59 5.38 -20.98
N GLU A 141 8.87 4.35 -21.46
CA GLU A 141 7.45 4.48 -21.78
C GLU A 141 6.62 4.93 -20.56
N GLN A 142 6.73 4.20 -19.44
CA GLN A 142 5.90 4.46 -18.27
C GLN A 142 6.28 5.76 -17.56
N CYS A 143 7.58 5.99 -17.35
CA CYS A 143 8.09 7.22 -16.74
C CYS A 143 7.65 8.43 -17.57
N SER A 144 7.81 8.37 -18.89
CA SER A 144 7.40 9.48 -19.78
C SER A 144 5.88 9.69 -19.76
N PHE A 145 5.08 8.63 -19.66
CA PHE A 145 3.63 8.76 -19.48
C PHE A 145 3.27 9.46 -18.16
N VAL A 146 3.85 9.01 -17.04
CA VAL A 146 3.59 9.56 -15.70
C VAL A 146 3.97 11.04 -15.63
N GLU A 147 5.12 11.43 -16.18
CA GLU A 147 5.51 12.84 -16.27
C GLU A 147 4.54 13.67 -17.10
N ARG A 148 4.11 13.16 -18.27
CA ARG A 148 3.15 13.87 -19.14
C ARG A 148 1.80 14.05 -18.47
N ALA A 149 1.34 13.07 -17.68
CA ALA A 149 0.13 13.20 -16.89
C ALA A 149 0.27 14.31 -15.81
N GLY A 150 1.51 14.57 -15.37
CA GLY A 150 1.85 15.58 -14.38
C GLY A 150 1.85 15.03 -12.95
N SER A 151 2.23 13.77 -12.78
CA SER A 151 2.49 13.16 -11.47
C SER A 151 3.99 13.01 -11.24
N LYS A 152 4.43 13.09 -9.99
CA LYS A 152 5.75 12.61 -9.58
C LYS A 152 5.86 11.10 -9.84
N ILE A 153 7.05 10.61 -10.21
CA ILE A 153 7.29 9.19 -10.46
C ILE A 153 7.67 8.49 -9.15
N ILE A 154 7.04 7.34 -8.91
CA ILE A 154 7.58 6.29 -8.05
C ILE A 154 8.13 5.20 -8.97
N MET A 155 9.45 5.06 -9.03
CA MET A 155 10.10 4.09 -9.91
C MET A 155 10.05 2.70 -9.26
N MET A 156 9.08 1.90 -9.71
CA MET A 156 8.79 0.56 -9.22
C MET A 156 9.85 -0.43 -9.67
N ALA A 157 10.11 -1.46 -8.85
CA ALA A 157 10.92 -2.61 -9.26
C ALA A 157 10.35 -3.32 -10.51
N SER A 158 11.23 -3.93 -11.29
CA SER A 158 10.91 -4.53 -12.59
C SER A 158 11.10 -6.05 -12.58
N ARG A 159 10.02 -6.81 -12.79
CA ARG A 159 10.10 -8.27 -12.97
C ARG A 159 10.98 -8.66 -14.17
N ALA A 160 10.90 -7.89 -15.25
CA ALA A 160 11.72 -8.09 -16.44
C ALA A 160 13.21 -7.88 -16.14
N LEU A 161 13.56 -6.84 -15.38
CA LEU A 161 14.94 -6.59 -14.94
C LEU A 161 15.44 -7.68 -14.00
N ALA A 162 14.64 -8.07 -13.00
CA ALA A 162 14.98 -9.15 -12.07
C ALA A 162 15.35 -10.44 -12.82
N ARG A 163 14.71 -10.68 -13.97
CA ARG A 163 14.98 -11.83 -14.82
C ARG A 163 16.14 -11.65 -15.80
N ALA A 164 16.30 -10.46 -16.37
CA ALA A 164 17.26 -10.19 -17.45
C ALA A 164 18.65 -9.80 -16.93
N ALA A 165 18.75 -9.19 -15.75
CA ALA A 165 20.02 -8.80 -15.16
C ALA A 165 20.89 -10.02 -14.83
N SER A 166 22.17 -9.91 -15.15
CA SER A 166 23.20 -10.92 -14.88
C SER A 166 24.20 -10.47 -13.82
N THR A 167 24.33 -9.15 -13.62
CA THR A 167 25.22 -8.56 -12.62
C THR A 167 24.58 -7.36 -11.92
N ALA A 168 25.20 -6.90 -10.84
CA ALA A 168 24.78 -5.67 -10.15
C ALA A 168 24.89 -4.42 -11.05
N GLU A 169 25.88 -4.39 -11.95
CA GLU A 169 26.10 -3.30 -12.90
C GLU A 169 24.95 -3.15 -13.90
N ASP A 170 24.22 -4.23 -14.21
CA ASP A 170 23.02 -4.15 -15.06
C ASP A 170 21.93 -3.31 -14.39
N TYR A 171 21.75 -3.44 -13.06
CA TYR A 171 20.82 -2.59 -12.31
C TYR A 171 21.29 -1.13 -12.29
N GLU A 172 22.57 -0.89 -12.02
CA GLU A 172 23.14 0.47 -12.02
C GLU A 172 22.98 1.13 -13.39
N TYR A 173 23.22 0.39 -14.47
CA TYR A 173 23.04 0.86 -15.84
C TYR A 173 21.58 1.25 -16.11
N VAL A 174 20.62 0.36 -15.83
CA VAL A 174 19.20 0.63 -16.10
C VAL A 174 18.70 1.80 -15.28
N TYR A 175 18.94 1.79 -13.97
CA TYR A 175 18.50 2.89 -13.09
C TYR A 175 19.18 4.20 -13.48
N GLY A 176 20.48 4.20 -13.76
CA GLY A 176 21.21 5.40 -14.17
C GLY A 176 20.73 5.97 -15.51
N LYS A 177 20.35 5.12 -16.48
CA LYS A 177 19.75 5.55 -17.75
C LYS A 177 18.42 6.27 -17.55
N ILE A 178 17.54 5.76 -16.70
CA ILE A 178 16.24 6.37 -16.45
C ILE A 178 16.40 7.64 -15.60
N LEU A 179 17.18 7.59 -14.52
CA LEU A 179 17.44 8.74 -13.64
C LEU A 179 18.14 9.89 -14.37
N GLY A 180 18.95 9.61 -15.39
CA GLY A 180 19.54 10.63 -16.26
C GLY A 180 18.52 11.39 -17.13
N GLN A 181 17.30 10.87 -17.29
CA GLN A 181 16.27 11.41 -18.18
C GLN A 181 15.09 12.06 -17.47
N VAL A 182 14.83 11.72 -16.19
CA VAL A 182 13.71 12.28 -15.43
C VAL A 182 13.87 13.79 -15.20
N LYS A 183 12.73 14.49 -15.31
CA LYS A 183 12.66 15.96 -15.19
C LYS A 183 12.68 16.42 -13.74
N GLU A 184 12.03 15.67 -12.86
CA GLU A 184 11.89 15.97 -11.43
C GLU A 184 12.44 14.79 -10.60
N PRO A 185 12.88 15.03 -9.36
CA PRO A 185 13.33 13.96 -8.48
C PRO A 185 12.25 12.89 -8.25
N VAL A 186 12.63 11.62 -8.35
CA VAL A 186 11.73 10.46 -8.23
C VAL A 186 11.81 9.81 -6.86
N ILE A 187 10.84 8.94 -6.54
CA ILE A 187 10.93 8.03 -5.40
C ILE A 187 11.32 6.64 -5.93
N LEU A 188 12.44 6.08 -5.49
CA LEU A 188 12.76 4.69 -5.79
C LEU A 188 11.91 3.74 -4.95
N HIS A 189 11.56 2.57 -5.46
CA HIS A 189 10.81 1.56 -4.73
C HIS A 189 11.51 0.20 -4.80
N TRP A 190 12.01 -0.25 -3.66
CA TRP A 190 12.52 -1.61 -3.46
C TRP A 190 11.43 -2.47 -2.82
N LEU A 191 10.79 -3.31 -3.64
CA LEU A 191 9.75 -4.25 -3.23
C LEU A 191 10.37 -5.62 -2.97
N GLY A 192 10.21 -6.17 -1.77
CA GLY A 192 10.68 -7.51 -1.43
C GLY A 192 9.85 -8.63 -2.06
N ASP A 193 10.45 -9.82 -2.13
CA ASP A 193 9.89 -11.01 -2.78
C ASP A 193 8.66 -11.61 -2.07
N MET A 194 8.46 -11.32 -0.78
CA MET A 194 7.23 -11.66 -0.05
C MET A 194 5.99 -10.96 -0.61
N PHE A 195 6.16 -9.78 -1.23
CA PHE A 195 5.09 -9.06 -1.93
C PHE A 195 4.97 -9.47 -3.39
N ASP A 196 6.09 -9.78 -4.04
CA ASP A 196 6.13 -10.26 -5.42
C ASP A 196 7.29 -11.24 -5.63
N PRO A 197 7.02 -12.57 -5.64
CA PRO A 197 8.06 -13.58 -5.77
C PRO A 197 8.92 -13.47 -7.04
N ASN A 198 8.45 -12.76 -8.08
CA ASN A 198 9.21 -12.55 -9.32
C ASN A 198 10.30 -11.47 -9.17
N LEU A 199 10.42 -10.85 -8.00
CA LEU A 199 11.46 -9.89 -7.66
C LEU A 199 12.52 -10.49 -6.72
N ALA A 200 12.55 -11.81 -6.54
CA ALA A 200 13.63 -12.47 -5.78
C ALA A 200 15.01 -12.09 -6.34
N GLY A 201 15.95 -11.80 -5.43
CA GLY A 201 17.31 -11.38 -5.79
C GLY A 201 17.41 -9.99 -6.43
N TYR A 202 16.41 -9.12 -6.26
CA TYR A 202 16.45 -7.76 -6.81
C TYR A 202 17.69 -7.01 -6.33
N TRP A 203 18.31 -6.24 -7.24
CA TRP A 203 19.66 -5.66 -7.11
C TRP A 203 20.83 -6.64 -7.29
N GLY A 204 20.56 -7.88 -7.68
CA GLY A 204 21.57 -8.82 -8.17
C GLY A 204 22.16 -9.75 -7.10
N SER A 205 21.60 -9.78 -5.89
CA SER A 205 21.96 -10.74 -4.85
C SER A 205 20.75 -11.15 -4.03
N ASP A 206 20.74 -12.41 -3.58
CA ASP A 206 19.78 -12.90 -2.57
C ASP A 206 20.19 -12.47 -1.14
N ASP A 207 21.43 -12.01 -0.95
CA ASP A 207 21.86 -11.36 0.28
C ASP A 207 21.41 -9.89 0.27
N VAL A 208 20.51 -9.55 1.20
CA VAL A 208 19.94 -8.20 1.34
C VAL A 208 21.02 -7.16 1.59
N ASP A 209 22.10 -7.50 2.30
CA ASP A 209 23.19 -6.55 2.58
C ASP A 209 23.98 -6.23 1.32
N GLU A 210 24.29 -7.25 0.51
CA GLU A 210 24.94 -7.05 -0.79
C GLU A 210 24.05 -6.25 -1.75
N ALA A 211 22.75 -6.59 -1.83
CA ALA A 211 21.76 -5.85 -2.60
C ALA A 211 21.64 -4.38 -2.16
N MET A 212 21.71 -4.13 -0.84
CA MET A 212 21.66 -2.78 -0.27
C MET A 212 22.86 -1.95 -0.71
N GLU A 213 24.06 -2.54 -0.79
CA GLU A 213 25.24 -1.82 -1.31
C GLU A 213 25.03 -1.36 -2.75
N VAL A 214 24.44 -2.19 -3.62
CA VAL A 214 24.13 -1.82 -5.00
C VAL A 214 23.12 -0.67 -5.05
N CYS A 215 22.02 -0.79 -4.29
CA CYS A 215 20.99 0.24 -4.23
C CYS A 215 21.55 1.58 -3.71
N LEU A 216 22.39 1.54 -2.66
CA LEU A 216 23.06 2.72 -2.12
C LEU A 216 23.99 3.37 -3.15
N ARG A 217 24.74 2.61 -3.96
CA ARG A 217 25.56 3.19 -5.04
C ARG A 217 24.71 3.98 -6.04
N VAL A 218 23.55 3.46 -6.45
CA VAL A 218 22.61 4.19 -7.31
C VAL A 218 22.10 5.47 -6.64
N LEU A 219 21.70 5.38 -5.37
CA LEU A 219 21.20 6.52 -4.58
C LEU A 219 22.25 7.63 -4.44
N HIS A 220 23.51 7.28 -4.12
CA HIS A 220 24.60 8.23 -4.00
C HIS A 220 25.01 8.84 -5.34
N THR A 221 25.01 8.05 -6.43
CA THR A 221 25.40 8.53 -7.76
C THR A 221 24.38 9.52 -8.35
N HIS A 222 23.10 9.35 -8.03
CA HIS A 222 21.99 10.11 -8.61
C HIS A 222 21.18 10.86 -7.55
N ALA A 223 21.81 11.29 -6.45
CA ALA A 223 21.14 11.92 -5.31
C ALA A 223 20.33 13.18 -5.67
N ASP A 224 20.72 13.91 -6.72
CA ASP A 224 20.01 15.10 -7.23
C ASP A 224 18.74 14.75 -8.01
N LYS A 225 18.59 13.49 -8.43
CA LYS A 225 17.45 12.95 -9.19
C LYS A 225 16.52 12.09 -8.35
N ILE A 226 16.80 11.95 -7.06
CA ILE A 226 16.03 11.08 -6.16
C ILE A 226 15.55 11.90 -4.96
N GLU A 227 14.23 11.97 -4.79
CA GLU A 227 13.59 12.55 -3.60
C GLU A 227 13.70 11.61 -2.39
N GLY A 228 13.61 10.31 -2.64
CA GLY A 228 13.65 9.30 -1.59
C GLY A 228 13.59 7.88 -2.12
N ILE A 229 13.64 6.93 -1.18
CA ILE A 229 13.46 5.52 -1.45
C ILE A 229 12.42 4.95 -0.50
N LYS A 230 11.47 4.17 -1.04
CA LYS A 230 10.65 3.25 -0.28
C LYS A 230 11.28 1.87 -0.24
N ILE A 231 11.41 1.31 0.95
CA ILE A 231 11.84 -0.08 1.14
C ILE A 231 10.71 -0.92 1.76
N SER A 232 10.35 -2.02 1.12
CA SER A 232 9.29 -2.95 1.54
C SER A 232 9.86 -4.35 1.74
N LEU A 233 10.73 -4.48 2.74
CA LEU A 233 11.37 -5.75 3.14
C LEU A 233 10.80 -6.34 4.44
N LEU A 234 9.97 -5.58 5.17
CA LEU A 234 9.42 -5.96 6.49
C LEU A 234 10.49 -6.29 7.54
N ASP A 235 11.64 -5.63 7.43
CA ASP A 235 12.77 -5.71 8.36
C ASP A 235 13.15 -4.29 8.79
N ASP A 236 12.82 -3.97 10.04
CA ASP A 236 13.03 -2.65 10.61
C ASP A 236 14.52 -2.32 10.80
N GLN A 237 15.36 -3.33 11.09
CA GLN A 237 16.79 -3.13 11.26
C GLN A 237 17.46 -2.77 9.93
N LYS A 238 17.06 -3.43 8.82
CA LYS A 238 17.56 -3.09 7.48
C LYS A 238 17.13 -1.68 7.05
N GLU A 239 15.91 -1.27 7.38
CA GLU A 239 15.48 0.12 7.11
C GLU A 239 16.29 1.13 7.95
N ILE A 240 16.49 0.87 9.25
CA ILE A 240 17.25 1.74 10.14
C ILE A 240 18.72 1.85 9.70
N GLU A 241 19.33 0.73 9.30
CA GLU A 241 20.67 0.74 8.74
C GLU A 241 20.73 1.60 7.47
N MET A 242 19.83 1.35 6.52
CA MET A 242 19.82 2.04 5.24
C MET A 242 19.58 3.55 5.40
N ARG A 243 18.61 3.97 6.23
CA ARG A 243 18.28 5.40 6.40
C ARG A 243 19.43 6.24 6.95
N ARG A 244 20.32 5.63 7.75
CA ARG A 244 21.53 6.28 8.28
C ARG A 244 22.64 6.44 7.24
N ARG A 245 22.53 5.74 6.10
CA ARG A 245 23.53 5.69 5.03
C ARG A 245 23.07 6.44 3.76
N LEU A 246 21.85 6.98 3.76
CA LEU A 246 21.32 7.75 2.63
C LEU A 246 22.07 9.08 2.45
N PRO A 247 22.15 9.60 1.22
CA PRO A 247 22.52 11.00 1.00
C PRO A 247 21.59 11.94 1.77
N GLU A 248 22.11 13.06 2.29
CA GLU A 248 21.34 14.00 3.13
C GLU A 248 20.05 14.51 2.47
N SER A 249 20.03 14.64 1.14
CA SER A 249 18.88 15.11 0.37
C SER A 249 17.81 14.04 0.11
N VAL A 250 18.11 12.77 0.37
CA VAL A 250 17.28 11.62 0.00
C VAL A 250 16.51 11.12 1.23
N ARG A 251 15.19 11.10 1.12
CA ARG A 251 14.30 10.63 2.19
C ARG A 251 14.22 9.10 2.25
N MET A 252 14.21 8.54 3.45
CA MET A 252 13.68 7.19 3.67
C MET A 252 12.16 7.26 3.76
N TYR A 253 11.44 6.51 2.94
CA TYR A 253 10.02 6.22 3.10
C TYR A 253 9.87 4.79 3.63
N THR A 254 9.34 4.63 4.84
CA THR A 254 9.04 3.29 5.32
C THR A 254 7.95 2.67 4.43
N GLY A 255 8.25 1.46 3.95
CA GLY A 255 7.31 0.54 3.33
C GLY A 255 7.08 -0.69 4.21
N ASP A 256 7.42 -0.59 5.50
CA ASP A 256 7.28 -1.65 6.51
C ASP A 256 5.94 -1.52 7.23
N ASP A 257 4.94 -2.26 6.74
CA ASP A 257 3.61 -2.31 7.35
C ASP A 257 3.54 -3.09 8.68
N PHE A 258 4.68 -3.59 9.21
CA PHE A 258 4.78 -4.31 10.49
C PHE A 258 5.33 -3.45 11.62
N ASN A 259 6.15 -2.44 11.29
CA ASN A 259 6.96 -1.68 12.25
C ASN A 259 6.85 -0.14 12.06
N TYR A 260 5.96 0.32 11.18
CA TYR A 260 5.81 1.73 10.82
C TYR A 260 5.72 2.74 11.99
N PRO A 261 5.08 2.50 13.16
CA PRO A 261 4.97 3.57 14.15
C PRO A 261 6.32 4.03 14.70
N SER A 262 7.22 3.09 15.04
CA SER A 262 8.56 3.42 15.56
C SER A 262 9.48 3.94 14.46
N LEU A 263 9.35 3.42 13.23
CA LEU A 263 10.14 3.89 12.09
C LEU A 263 9.80 5.34 11.74
N ILE A 264 8.52 5.71 11.78
CA ILE A 264 8.01 7.06 11.54
C ILE A 264 8.38 7.99 12.70
N GLU A 265 8.23 7.56 13.95
CA GLU A 265 8.66 8.35 15.12
C GLU A 265 10.15 8.66 15.02
N GLY A 266 10.96 7.65 14.74
CA GLY A 266 12.41 7.74 14.60
C GLY A 266 13.18 7.38 15.87
N ASP A 267 14.48 7.58 15.80
CA ASP A 267 15.43 7.45 16.89
C ASP A 267 16.30 8.71 17.01
N GLU A 268 17.32 8.67 17.87
CA GLU A 268 18.23 9.81 18.09
C GLU A 268 19.00 10.26 16.83
N GLN A 269 19.10 9.41 15.80
CA GLN A 269 19.84 9.69 14.57
C GLN A 269 18.93 10.15 13.43
N GLY A 270 17.66 9.76 13.43
CA GLY A 270 16.72 10.19 12.40
C GLY A 270 15.42 9.39 12.39
N TYR A 271 14.61 9.65 11.38
CA TYR A 271 13.28 9.06 11.21
C TYR A 271 13.04 8.70 9.75
N SER A 272 11.98 7.92 9.52
CA SER A 272 11.47 7.62 8.19
C SER A 272 10.21 8.44 7.92
N HIS A 273 10.04 8.88 6.68
CA HIS A 273 8.75 9.28 6.12
C HIS A 273 7.91 8.03 5.81
N ALA A 274 6.68 8.18 5.30
CA ALA A 274 5.79 7.04 5.07
C ALA A 274 5.32 6.92 3.61
N LEU A 275 5.37 5.71 3.07
CA LEU A 275 4.66 5.31 1.84
C LEU A 275 4.14 3.88 2.04
N LEU A 276 2.97 3.77 2.68
CA LEU A 276 2.49 2.52 3.26
C LEU A 276 1.17 2.07 2.65
N GLY A 277 0.99 0.74 2.55
CA GLY A 277 -0.29 0.16 2.17
C GLY A 277 -1.27 0.18 3.33
N ILE A 278 -0.79 -0.02 4.57
CA ILE A 278 -1.65 0.03 5.76
C ILE A 278 -2.29 1.41 5.95
N PHE A 279 -1.63 2.50 5.51
CA PHE A 279 -2.17 3.86 5.58
C PHE A 279 -3.43 4.07 4.72
N ASP A 280 -3.70 3.19 3.75
CA ASP A 280 -5.02 3.09 3.13
C ASP A 280 -6.04 2.62 4.18
N ALA A 281 -5.86 1.42 4.72
CA ALA A 281 -6.77 0.78 5.66
C ALA A 281 -7.01 1.57 6.96
N ILE A 282 -6.00 2.29 7.47
CA ILE A 282 -6.06 3.00 8.76
C ILE A 282 -5.99 4.53 8.62
N ALA A 283 -6.33 5.08 7.45
CA ALA A 283 -6.11 6.49 7.11
C ALA A 283 -6.47 7.52 8.23
N PRO A 284 -7.61 7.42 8.94
CA PRO A 284 -7.94 8.33 10.04
C PRO A 284 -6.99 8.26 11.23
N ALA A 285 -6.59 7.04 11.60
CA ALA A 285 -5.65 6.80 12.70
C ALA A 285 -4.28 7.36 12.32
N ALA A 286 -3.78 7.04 11.12
CA ALA A 286 -2.51 7.57 10.63
C ALA A 286 -2.49 9.10 10.60
N ALA A 287 -3.50 9.73 9.99
CA ALA A 287 -3.58 11.19 9.90
C ALA A 287 -3.71 11.89 11.26
N SER A 288 -4.41 11.26 12.22
CA SER A 288 -4.57 11.81 13.58
C SER A 288 -3.27 11.67 14.38
N ALA A 289 -2.62 10.51 14.29
CA ALA A 289 -1.35 10.26 14.96
C ALA A 289 -0.26 11.20 14.45
N LEU A 290 -0.12 11.40 13.14
CA LEU A 290 0.87 12.32 12.57
C LEU A 290 0.67 13.77 13.05
N LYS A 291 -0.55 14.18 13.40
CA LYS A 291 -0.82 15.50 13.99
C LYS A 291 -0.43 15.58 15.46
N GLU A 292 -0.61 14.50 16.21
CA GLU A 292 -0.09 14.42 17.57
C GLU A 292 1.45 14.37 17.57
N LEU A 293 2.07 13.75 16.56
CA LEU A 293 3.51 13.79 16.32
C LEU A 293 4.00 15.23 16.08
N ASP A 294 3.35 15.98 15.18
CA ASP A 294 3.61 17.41 14.95
C ASP A 294 3.49 18.26 16.23
N ALA A 295 2.54 17.92 17.09
CA ALA A 295 2.31 18.61 18.36
C ALA A 295 3.30 18.20 19.47
N GLY A 296 4.21 17.25 19.21
CA GLY A 296 5.14 16.71 20.21
C GLY A 296 4.48 15.76 21.24
N ASN A 297 3.24 15.32 21.00
CA ASN A 297 2.47 14.48 21.91
C ASN A 297 2.73 12.98 21.65
N MET A 298 3.95 12.52 21.91
CA MET A 298 4.36 11.12 21.64
C MET A 298 3.44 10.10 22.31
N LYS A 299 2.99 10.37 23.53
CA LYS A 299 2.04 9.48 24.22
C LYS A 299 0.75 9.26 23.41
N LYS A 300 0.16 10.33 22.87
CA LYS A 300 -1.06 10.22 22.06
C LYS A 300 -0.81 9.62 20.68
N TYR A 301 0.36 9.89 20.09
CA TYR A 301 0.81 9.23 18.87
C TYR A 301 0.76 7.71 19.04
N HIS A 302 1.36 7.18 20.12
CA HIS A 302 1.32 5.74 20.45
C HIS A 302 -0.06 5.23 20.82
N GLU A 303 -0.84 5.98 21.62
CA GLU A 303 -2.22 5.62 21.96
C GLU A 303 -3.11 5.41 20.71
N ILE A 304 -2.77 6.07 19.59
CA ILE A 304 -3.48 5.94 18.30
C ILE A 304 -2.84 4.87 17.41
N MET A 305 -1.50 4.84 17.27
CA MET A 305 -0.81 3.99 16.29
C MET A 305 -0.59 2.56 16.79
N ASP A 306 -0.20 2.37 18.05
CA ASP A 306 0.19 1.03 18.54
C ASP A 306 -0.95 0.00 18.44
N PRO A 307 -2.22 0.34 18.74
CA PRO A 307 -3.35 -0.59 18.55
C PRO A 307 -3.56 -1.02 17.09
N THR A 308 -3.06 -0.25 16.11
CA THR A 308 -3.20 -0.57 14.68
C THR A 308 -2.15 -1.57 14.19
N VAL A 309 -1.07 -1.81 14.95
CA VAL A 309 0.01 -2.72 14.56
C VAL A 309 -0.43 -4.19 14.48
N PRO A 310 -1.15 -4.76 15.48
CA PRO A 310 -1.68 -6.11 15.35
C PRO A 310 -2.59 -6.31 14.13
N LEU A 311 -3.47 -5.33 13.84
CA LEU A 311 -4.31 -5.32 12.64
C LEU A 311 -3.45 -5.34 11.36
N ALA A 312 -2.44 -4.48 11.29
CA ALA A 312 -1.55 -4.40 10.14
C ALA A 312 -0.82 -5.72 9.88
N ARG A 313 -0.19 -6.28 10.93
CA ARG A 313 0.51 -7.58 10.84
C ARG A 313 -0.43 -8.71 10.40
N HIS A 314 -1.69 -8.68 10.83
CA HIS A 314 -2.71 -9.65 10.40
C HIS A 314 -3.15 -9.48 8.94
N ILE A 315 -3.33 -8.24 8.47
CA ILE A 315 -3.64 -7.93 7.07
C ILE A 315 -2.49 -8.40 6.16
N PHE A 316 -1.25 -8.14 6.56
CA PHE A 316 -0.04 -8.43 5.80
C PHE A 316 0.61 -9.79 6.11
N GLN A 317 -0.07 -10.66 6.86
CA GLN A 317 0.45 -11.99 7.19
C GLN A 317 0.67 -12.86 5.94
N HIS A 318 1.47 -13.91 6.05
CA HIS A 318 1.70 -14.85 4.95
C HIS A 318 0.38 -15.48 4.43
N PRO A 319 0.20 -15.65 3.11
CA PRO A 319 1.00 -15.09 2.03
C PRO A 319 0.82 -13.56 1.93
N THR A 320 1.91 -12.81 2.05
CA THR A 320 1.88 -11.35 2.21
C THR A 320 1.30 -10.64 0.99
N PHE A 321 1.60 -11.09 -0.23
CA PHE A 321 1.04 -10.53 -1.47
C PHE A 321 -0.50 -10.42 -1.51
N ALA A 322 -1.23 -11.17 -0.66
CA ALA A 322 -2.68 -11.14 -0.55
C ALA A 322 -3.23 -10.05 0.40
N TYR A 323 -2.37 -9.18 0.97
CA TYR A 323 -2.78 -8.14 1.92
C TYR A 323 -3.83 -7.16 1.36
N LYS A 324 -3.80 -6.90 0.05
CA LYS A 324 -4.77 -6.03 -0.66
C LYS A 324 -6.21 -6.46 -0.34
N THR A 325 -6.44 -7.75 -0.16
CA THR A 325 -7.73 -8.34 0.22
C THR A 325 -8.23 -7.82 1.56
N GLY A 326 -7.33 -7.75 2.56
CA GLY A 326 -7.67 -7.21 3.88
C GLY A 326 -7.90 -5.69 3.85
N VAL A 327 -7.12 -4.96 3.05
CA VAL A 327 -7.30 -3.52 2.83
C VAL A 327 -8.68 -3.22 2.24
N VAL A 328 -9.02 -3.85 1.13
CA VAL A 328 -10.33 -3.65 0.47
C VAL A 328 -11.48 -4.17 1.34
N PHE A 329 -11.28 -5.25 2.10
CA PHE A 329 -12.27 -5.73 3.05
C PHE A 329 -12.57 -4.69 4.12
N LEU A 330 -11.55 -4.02 4.67
CA LEU A 330 -11.75 -2.95 5.64
C LEU A 330 -12.40 -1.71 5.02
N ALA A 331 -12.05 -1.35 3.76
CA ALA A 331 -12.74 -0.31 3.02
C ALA A 331 -14.24 -0.62 2.83
N TYR A 332 -14.58 -1.89 2.56
CA TYR A 332 -15.96 -2.37 2.57
C TYR A 332 -16.60 -2.24 3.95
N LEU A 333 -15.98 -2.71 5.04
CA LEU A 333 -16.57 -2.55 6.38
C LEU A 333 -16.83 -1.08 6.75
N ASN A 334 -15.93 -0.18 6.33
CA ASN A 334 -15.98 1.26 6.62
C ASN A 334 -16.87 2.10 5.68
N GLY A 335 -17.63 1.48 4.79
CA GLY A 335 -18.57 2.24 3.96
C GLY A 335 -18.00 2.85 2.69
N HIS A 336 -16.70 2.68 2.40
CA HIS A 336 -16.04 3.33 1.26
C HIS A 336 -16.45 2.74 -0.09
N GLN A 337 -16.83 1.45 -0.13
CA GLN A 337 -17.43 0.81 -1.29
C GLN A 337 -18.64 -0.05 -0.88
N PRO A 338 -19.69 -0.19 -1.72
CA PRO A 338 -20.93 -0.85 -1.31
C PRO A 338 -20.90 -2.38 -1.36
N HIS A 339 -19.84 -2.99 -1.89
CA HIS A 339 -19.67 -4.44 -2.03
C HIS A 339 -18.24 -4.86 -1.66
N PHE A 340 -18.03 -6.16 -1.44
CA PHE A 340 -16.70 -6.75 -1.35
C PHE A 340 -16.40 -7.54 -2.62
N ARG A 341 -15.94 -6.82 -3.65
CA ARG A 341 -15.43 -7.35 -4.93
C ARG A 341 -14.15 -6.64 -5.26
N MET A 342 -13.20 -7.38 -5.83
CA MET A 342 -11.89 -6.87 -6.20
C MET A 342 -11.61 -7.17 -7.67
N ILE A 343 -10.72 -6.38 -8.27
CA ILE A 343 -10.24 -6.69 -9.61
C ILE A 343 -9.46 -8.01 -9.56
N ALA A 344 -9.46 -8.74 -10.67
CA ALA A 344 -8.94 -10.10 -10.77
C ALA A 344 -9.62 -11.15 -9.86
N GLY A 345 -10.77 -10.83 -9.24
CA GLY A 345 -11.48 -11.74 -8.32
C GLY A 345 -10.72 -12.02 -7.03
N ALA A 346 -9.88 -11.09 -6.58
CA ALA A 346 -8.98 -11.29 -5.43
C ALA A 346 -9.69 -11.34 -4.07
N GLU A 347 -11.00 -11.06 -3.97
CA GLU A 347 -11.74 -11.04 -2.71
C GLU A 347 -11.75 -12.38 -1.95
N SER A 348 -11.46 -13.49 -2.62
CA SER A 348 -11.39 -14.83 -2.01
C SER A 348 -9.97 -15.26 -1.61
N ALA A 349 -8.98 -14.38 -1.68
CA ALA A 349 -7.59 -14.72 -1.35
C ALA A 349 -7.31 -14.86 0.17
N ARG A 350 -8.30 -14.56 1.02
CA ARG A 350 -8.26 -14.75 2.48
C ARG A 350 -9.48 -15.53 2.95
N SER A 351 -9.32 -16.27 4.05
CA SER A 351 -10.38 -17.13 4.60
C SER A 351 -11.39 -16.33 5.44
N ILE A 352 -12.55 -16.92 5.72
CA ILE A 352 -13.51 -16.33 6.66
C ILE A 352 -12.93 -16.14 8.07
N PHE A 353 -12.02 -17.04 8.49
CA PHE A 353 -11.31 -16.91 9.77
C PHE A 353 -10.40 -15.68 9.78
N HIS A 354 -9.71 -15.41 8.66
CA HIS A 354 -8.93 -14.19 8.48
C HIS A 354 -9.80 -12.95 8.59
N PHE A 355 -10.93 -12.90 7.89
CA PHE A 355 -11.84 -11.76 7.94
C PHE A 355 -12.46 -11.54 9.32
N SER A 356 -12.71 -12.61 10.06
CA SER A 356 -13.25 -12.55 11.41
C SER A 356 -12.25 -11.98 12.41
N GLU A 357 -11.00 -12.41 12.32
CA GLU A 357 -9.91 -11.86 13.13
C GLU A 357 -9.57 -10.42 12.73
N LEU A 358 -9.62 -10.10 11.42
CA LEU A 358 -9.44 -8.73 10.93
C LEU A 358 -10.53 -7.81 11.52
N PHE A 359 -11.79 -8.24 11.52
CA PHE A 359 -12.89 -7.48 12.11
C PHE A 359 -12.63 -7.19 13.60
N ARG A 360 -12.23 -8.20 14.37
CA ARG A 360 -11.89 -8.08 15.79
C ARG A 360 -10.76 -7.08 16.02
N LEU A 361 -9.67 -7.23 15.28
CA LEU A 361 -8.50 -6.36 15.38
C LEU A 361 -8.80 -4.93 14.92
N ALA A 362 -9.71 -4.74 13.96
CA ALA A 362 -10.15 -3.42 13.51
C ALA A 362 -10.98 -2.68 14.56
N ASP A 363 -11.83 -3.39 15.30
CA ASP A 363 -12.55 -2.83 16.46
C ASP A 363 -11.55 -2.40 17.55
N GLU A 364 -10.63 -3.27 17.93
CA GLU A 364 -9.61 -3.00 18.95
C GLU A 364 -8.66 -1.85 18.56
N ALA A 365 -8.34 -1.75 17.27
CA ALA A 365 -7.56 -0.66 16.69
C ALA A 365 -8.36 0.66 16.55
N ARG A 366 -9.67 0.62 16.81
CA ARG A 366 -10.60 1.76 16.72
C ARG A 366 -10.67 2.38 15.32
N VAL A 367 -10.51 1.56 14.27
CA VAL A 367 -10.47 2.04 12.88
C VAL A 367 -11.82 1.98 12.17
N PHE A 368 -12.89 1.55 12.83
CA PHE A 368 -14.22 1.66 12.25
C PHE A 368 -14.72 3.11 12.26
N ARG A 369 -15.20 3.58 11.10
CA ARG A 369 -15.90 4.87 10.97
C ARG A 369 -17.29 4.82 11.59
N ASP A 370 -17.92 3.67 11.48
CA ASP A 370 -19.24 3.37 12.05
C ASP A 370 -19.23 1.89 12.46
N PRO A 371 -19.02 1.58 13.75
CA PRO A 371 -18.97 0.20 14.26
C PRO A 371 -20.28 -0.58 13.99
N GLU A 372 -21.43 0.09 13.99
CA GLU A 372 -22.72 -0.55 13.69
C GLU A 372 -22.82 -0.92 12.22
N LEU A 373 -22.39 -0.04 11.31
CA LEU A 373 -22.30 -0.33 9.87
C LEU A 373 -21.31 -1.47 9.60
N ALA A 374 -20.14 -1.45 10.24
CA ALA A 374 -19.15 -2.51 10.09
C ALA A 374 -19.74 -3.87 10.49
N ALA A 375 -20.38 -3.95 11.65
CA ALA A 375 -21.06 -5.17 12.11
C ALA A 375 -22.20 -5.59 11.17
N ALA A 376 -22.98 -4.63 10.64
CA ALA A 376 -24.03 -4.91 9.66
C ALA A 376 -23.48 -5.46 8.33
N ARG A 377 -22.31 -4.98 7.89
CA ARG A 377 -21.63 -5.42 6.66
C ARG A 377 -20.88 -6.74 6.81
N MET A 378 -20.41 -7.06 8.01
CA MET A 378 -19.78 -8.35 8.32
C MET A 378 -20.80 -9.50 8.30
N LYS A 379 -22.05 -9.26 8.71
CA LYS A 379 -23.09 -10.31 8.78
C LYS A 379 -23.35 -11.03 7.45
N PRO A 380 -23.59 -10.35 6.30
CA PRO A 380 -23.74 -11.03 5.01
C PRO A 380 -22.51 -11.86 4.61
N VAL A 381 -21.30 -11.45 5.02
CA VAL A 381 -20.06 -12.19 4.71
C VAL A 381 -20.02 -13.50 5.50
N LEU A 382 -20.41 -13.47 6.77
CA LEU A 382 -20.56 -14.66 7.61
C LEU A 382 -21.66 -15.59 7.09
N GLU A 383 -22.82 -15.03 6.70
CA GLU A 383 -23.94 -15.80 6.14
C GLU A 383 -23.55 -16.48 4.83
N LEU A 384 -22.82 -15.78 3.95
CA LEU A 384 -22.29 -16.35 2.71
C LEU A 384 -21.29 -17.48 2.97
N ALA A 385 -20.53 -17.40 4.07
CA ALA A 385 -19.65 -18.47 4.54
C ALA A 385 -20.39 -19.62 5.25
N GLY A 386 -21.72 -19.58 5.33
CA GLY A 386 -22.55 -20.64 5.91
C GLY A 386 -22.80 -20.51 7.41
N LEU A 387 -22.43 -19.39 8.04
CA LEU A 387 -22.69 -19.16 9.46
C LEU A 387 -24.08 -18.52 9.63
N GLN A 388 -25.02 -19.28 10.20
CA GLN A 388 -26.31 -18.74 10.61
C GLN A 388 -26.24 -18.23 12.04
N ALA A 389 -26.96 -17.14 12.33
CA ALA A 389 -26.92 -16.41 13.60
C ALA A 389 -27.30 -17.20 14.87
N LYS A 390 -27.60 -18.52 14.80
CA LYS A 390 -27.94 -19.33 15.98
C LYS A 390 -27.51 -20.81 16.03
N GLU A 391 -27.07 -21.47 14.95
CA GLU A 391 -26.70 -22.89 15.04
C GLU A 391 -25.57 -23.21 14.06
N VAL A 392 -24.45 -23.71 14.60
CA VAL A 392 -23.41 -24.37 13.81
C VAL A 392 -23.90 -25.80 13.57
N TYR A 393 -24.05 -26.22 12.32
CA TYR A 393 -24.15 -27.63 11.99
C TYR A 393 -22.90 -28.34 12.56
N LYS A 394 -23.12 -29.20 13.56
CA LYS A 394 -22.09 -30.09 14.11
C LYS A 394 -21.66 -31.13 13.09
#